data_AF-A0A2T7G461-F1
#
_entry.id   AF-A0A2T7G461-F1
#
_cell.length_a   1.000
_cell.length_b   1.000
_cell.length_c   1.000
_cell.angle_alpha   90.00
_cell.angle_beta   90.00
_cell.angle_gamma   90.00
#
_symmetry.space_group_name_H-M   'P 1'
#
loop_
_entity.id
_entity.type
_entity.pdbx_description
1 polymer ?
#
loop_
_entity_poly.entity_id
_entity_poly.type
_entity_poly.pdbx_seq_one_letter_code
_entity_poly.pdbx_strand_id
1 'polypeptide(L)'
;MSNQTRPAAARHLRAAIAAIEAEFGPDYAAQNPHLVAALVQSATIEAAVATGYGAHQEALGLAQGLTSQICETLLRLKPKFFGG
;
A
#
# COMPACT_ATOMS: atom_id res chain seq x y z
N MET A 1 -17.36 -13.41 6.65
CA MET A 1 -16.21 -12.62 6.17
C MET A 1 -16.04 -12.78 4.65
N SER A 2 -16.97 -12.28 3.80
CA SER A 2 -16.99 -12.79 2.41
C SER A 2 -17.55 -11.85 1.32
N ASN A 3 -17.72 -10.54 1.56
CA ASN A 3 -18.27 -9.63 0.54
C ASN A 3 -17.37 -8.47 0.10
N GLN A 4 -16.25 -8.21 0.78
CA GLN A 4 -15.37 -7.06 0.47
C GLN A 4 -14.28 -7.35 -0.56
N THR A 5 -13.92 -8.62 -0.78
CA THR A 5 -12.86 -9.03 -1.71
C THR A 5 -13.30 -9.04 -3.19
N ARG A 6 -14.59 -9.35 -3.44
CA ARG A 6 -15.19 -9.42 -4.79
C ARG A 6 -15.19 -8.09 -5.56
N PRO A 7 -15.53 -6.95 -4.94
CA PRO A 7 -15.51 -5.63 -5.60
C PRO A 7 -14.12 -5.22 -6.09
N ALA A 8 -13.07 -5.49 -5.31
CA ALA A 8 -11.70 -5.15 -5.67
C ALA A 8 -11.22 -6.00 -6.85
N ALA A 9 -11.42 -7.32 -6.81
CA ALA A 9 -11.04 -8.22 -7.89
C ALA A 9 -11.71 -7.86 -9.22
N ALA A 10 -13.02 -7.57 -9.20
CA ALA A 10 -13.76 -7.15 -10.40
C ALA A 10 -13.25 -5.82 -10.99
N ARG A 11 -12.80 -4.89 -10.13
CA ARG A 11 -12.21 -3.62 -10.57
C ARG A 11 -10.84 -3.83 -11.23
N HIS A 12 -9.97 -4.62 -10.61
CA HIS A 12 -8.65 -4.91 -11.19
C HIS A 12 -8.76 -5.67 -12.52
N LEU A 13 -9.71 -6.60 -12.62
CA LEU A 13 -10.01 -7.31 -13.86
C LEU A 13 -10.41 -6.35 -14.99
N ARG A 14 -11.35 -5.44 -14.74
CA ARG A 14 -11.76 -4.45 -15.76
C ARG A 14 -10.62 -3.52 -16.17
N ALA A 15 -9.80 -3.09 -15.21
CA ALA A 15 -8.64 -2.24 -15.50
C ALA A 15 -7.61 -2.97 -16.37
N ALA A 16 -7.34 -4.25 -16.09
CA ALA A 16 -6.42 -5.06 -16.89
C ALA A 16 -6.92 -5.26 -18.33
N ILE A 17 -8.21 -5.56 -18.50
CA ILE A 17 -8.83 -5.70 -19.83
C ILE A 17 -8.71 -4.39 -20.62
N ALA A 18 -9.10 -3.26 -20.01
CA ALA A 18 -9.02 -1.95 -20.66
C ALA A 18 -7.58 -1.56 -21.05
N ALA A 19 -6.59 -1.89 -20.21
CA ALA A 19 -5.18 -1.61 -20.51
C ALA A 19 -4.68 -2.46 -21.69
N ILE A 20 -5.05 -3.74 -21.75
CA ILE A 20 -4.70 -4.63 -22.87
C ILE A 20 -5.36 -4.14 -24.16
N GLU A 21 -6.64 -3.80 -24.12
CA GLU A 21 -7.38 -3.35 -25.31
C GLU A 21 -6.88 -2.00 -25.82
N ALA A 22 -6.45 -1.09 -24.93
CA ALA A 22 -5.86 0.18 -25.33
C ALA A 22 -4.53 0.00 -26.08
N GLU A 23 -3.72 -1.00 -25.70
CA GLU A 23 -2.39 -1.23 -26.27
C GLU A 23 -2.42 -2.10 -27.53
N PHE A 24 -3.25 -3.15 -27.52
CA PHE A 24 -3.24 -4.19 -28.57
C PHE A 24 -4.50 -4.20 -29.44
N GLY A 25 -5.48 -3.36 -29.13
CA GLY A 25 -6.74 -3.23 -29.85
C GLY A 25 -7.90 -4.03 -29.24
N PRO A 26 -9.12 -3.79 -29.75
CA PRO A 26 -10.33 -4.42 -29.24
C PRO A 26 -10.27 -5.95 -29.38
N ASP A 27 -10.95 -6.65 -28.47
CA ASP A 27 -11.06 -8.11 -28.40
C ASP A 27 -9.74 -8.87 -28.12
N TYR A 28 -8.59 -8.19 -28.06
CA TYR A 28 -7.30 -8.83 -27.80
C TYR A 28 -7.25 -9.47 -26.40
N ALA A 29 -7.86 -8.82 -25.41
CA ALA A 29 -7.95 -9.33 -24.04
C ALA A 29 -8.77 -10.63 -23.95
N ALA A 30 -9.86 -10.73 -24.71
CA ALA A 30 -10.71 -11.92 -24.76
C ALA A 30 -9.99 -13.12 -25.41
N GLN A 31 -9.13 -12.84 -26.40
CA GLN A 31 -8.31 -13.85 -27.07
C GLN A 31 -7.10 -14.29 -26.22
N ASN A 32 -6.69 -13.48 -25.24
CA ASN A 32 -5.49 -13.70 -24.43
C ASN A 32 -5.78 -13.65 -22.91
N PRO A 33 -6.60 -14.59 -22.38
CA PRO A 33 -6.99 -14.59 -20.96
C PRO A 33 -5.81 -14.78 -19.99
N HIS A 34 -4.72 -15.41 -20.44
CA HIS A 34 -3.49 -15.57 -19.67
C HIS A 34 -2.79 -14.24 -19.39
N LEU A 35 -2.83 -13.31 -20.36
CA LEU A 35 -2.25 -11.97 -20.23
C LEU A 35 -3.06 -11.13 -19.23
N VAL A 36 -4.39 -11.23 -19.27
CA VAL A 36 -5.28 -10.61 -18.30
C VAL A 36 -4.97 -11.10 -16.88
N ALA A 37 -4.80 -12.42 -16.70
CA ALA A 37 -4.48 -13.00 -15.40
C ALA A 37 -3.12 -12.50 -14.86
N ALA A 38 -2.09 -12.44 -15.71
CA ALA A 38 -0.77 -11.94 -15.34
C ALA A 38 -0.80 -10.46 -14.90
N LEU A 39 -1.54 -9.62 -15.63
CA LEU A 39 -1.69 -8.19 -15.29
C LEU A 39 -2.48 -7.98 -13.98
N VAL A 40 -3.57 -8.72 -13.77
CA VAL A 40 -4.32 -8.66 -12.50
C VAL A 40 -3.44 -9.11 -11.34
N GLN A 41 -2.62 -10.15 -11.53
CA GLN A 41 -1.68 -10.62 -10.51
C GLN A 41 -0.60 -9.58 -10.22
N SER A 42 0.01 -8.98 -11.25
CA SER A 42 1.02 -7.92 -11.09
C SER A 42 0.46 -6.72 -10.33
N ALA A 43 -0.72 -6.22 -10.73
CA ALA A 43 -1.40 -5.10 -10.07
C ALA A 43 -1.73 -5.40 -8.59
N THR A 44 -2.03 -6.66 -8.26
CA THR A 44 -2.28 -7.08 -6.87
C THR A 44 -0.99 -7.10 -6.05
N ILE A 45 0.12 -7.54 -6.63
CA ILE A 45 1.43 -7.51 -5.98
C ILE A 45 1.88 -6.07 -5.74
N GLU A 46 1.76 -5.19 -6.75
CA GLU A 46 2.08 -3.77 -6.61
C GLU A 46 1.23 -3.09 -5.52
N ALA A 47 -0.07 -3.37 -5.47
CA ALA A 47 -0.94 -2.85 -4.41
C ALA A 47 -0.54 -3.37 -3.02
N ALA A 48 -0.16 -4.65 -2.89
CA ALA A 48 0.33 -5.22 -1.64
C ALA A 48 1.67 -4.60 -1.21
N VAL A 49 2.59 -4.38 -2.15
CA VAL A 49 3.88 -3.73 -1.92
C VAL A 49 3.68 -2.28 -1.51
N ALA A 50 2.83 -1.52 -2.21
CA ALA A 50 2.51 -0.13 -1.87
C ALA A 50 1.87 -0.02 -0.47
N THR A 51 1.00 -0.96 -0.11
CA THR A 51 0.42 -1.04 1.25
C THR A 51 1.51 -1.31 2.30
N GLY A 52 2.47 -2.19 2.00
CA GLY A 52 3.62 -2.45 2.87
C GLY A 52 4.51 -1.22 3.06
N TYR A 53 4.83 -0.50 1.98
CA TYR A 53 5.60 0.75 2.06
C TYR A 53 4.88 1.85 2.85
N GLY A 54 3.57 2.02 2.63
CA GLY A 54 2.77 3.00 3.38
C GLY A 54 2.75 2.71 4.88
N ALA A 55 2.46 1.47 5.27
CA ALA A 55 2.48 1.05 6.67
C ALA A 55 3.87 1.20 7.31
N HIS A 56 4.94 0.96 6.55
CA HIS A 56 6.32 1.14 7.03
C HIS A 56 6.67 2.62 7.26
N GLN A 57 6.26 3.51 6.36
CA GLN A 57 6.45 4.95 6.54
C GLN A 57 5.65 5.50 7.72
N GLU A 58 4.43 5.02 7.91
CA GLU A 58 3.59 5.40 9.04
C GLU A 58 4.20 4.94 10.38
N ALA A 59 4.75 3.72 10.43
CA ALA A 59 5.49 3.21 11.57
C ALA A 59 6.76 4.03 11.89
N LEU A 60 7.51 4.45 10.86
CA LEU A 60 8.67 5.33 11.04
C LEU A 60 8.28 6.72 11.55
N GLY A 61 7.19 7.29 11.03
CA GLY A 61 6.64 8.56 11.51
C GLY A 61 6.22 8.49 12.97
N LEU A 62 5.54 7.42 13.38
CA LEU A 62 5.17 7.18 14.78
C LEU A 62 6.39 7.01 15.68
N ALA A 63 7.42 6.28 15.23
CA ALA A 63 8.66 6.09 15.98
C ALA A 63 9.42 7.41 16.18
N GLN A 64 9.49 8.26 15.15
CA GLN A 64 10.08 9.60 15.26
C GLN A 64 9.30 10.50 16.22
N GLY A 65 7.97 10.49 16.13
CA GLY A 65 7.10 11.22 17.06
C GLY A 65 7.28 10.78 18.51
N LEU A 66 7.33 9.46 18.75
CA LEU A 66 7.56 8.89 20.07
C LEU A 66 8.93 9.28 20.62
N THR A 67 9.98 9.24 19.78
CA THR A 67 11.34 9.62 20.16
C THR A 67 11.42 11.09 20.55
N SER A 68 10.77 11.97 19.79
CA SER A 68 10.70 13.40 20.10
C SER A 68 10.01 13.67 21.44
N GLN A 69 8.87 13.01 21.70
CA GLN A 69 8.14 13.14 22.97
C GLN A 69 8.94 12.62 24.16
N ILE A 70 9.67 11.51 24.00
CA ILE A 70 10.56 10.97 25.03
C ILE A 70 11.69 11.94 25.33
N CYS A 71 12.36 12.47 24.31
CA CYS A 71 13.43 13.47 24.48
C CYS A 71 12.92 14.74 25.16
N GLU A 72 11.75 15.24 24.77
CA GLU A 72 11.14 16.43 25.39
C GLU A 72 10.79 16.17 26.86
N THR A 73 10.26 14.99 27.17
CA THR A 73 9.95 14.58 28.54
C THR A 73 11.22 14.48 29.39
N LEU A 74 12.29 13.87 28.86
CA LEU A 74 13.58 13.78 29.55
C LEU A 74 14.19 15.16 29.81
N LEU A 75 14.10 16.09 28.86
CA LEU A 75 14.57 17.47 29.02
C LEU A 75 13.76 18.25 30.06
N ARG A 76 12.43 18.04 30.12
CA ARG A 76 11.55 18.63 31.15
C ARG A 76 11.83 18.07 32.55
N LEU A 77 12.30 16.83 32.63
CA LEU A 77 12.67 16.18 33.89
C LEU A 77 14.10 16.53 34.33
N LYS A 78 14.96 17.01 33.43
CA LYS A 78 16.36 17.38 33.71
C LYS A 78 16.55 18.28 34.95
N PRO A 79 15.73 19.31 35.23
CA PRO A 79 15.88 20.15 36.42
C PRO A 79 15.60 19.42 37.74
N LYS A 80 14.79 18.35 37.71
CA LYS A 80 14.42 17.56 38.90
C LYS A 80 15.43 16.46 39.23
N PHE A 81 16.21 16.00 38.24
CA PHE A 81 17.20 14.93 38.41
C PHE A 81 18.65 15.41 38.42
N PHE A 82 18.95 16.59 37.85
CA PHE A 82 20.32 17.10 37.71
C PHE A 82 20.50 18.55 38.20
N GLY A 83 19.47 19.14 38.83
CA GLY A 83 19.55 20.45 39.48
C GLY A 83 19.71 20.31 40.98
N GLY A 84 20.97 20.27 41.43
CA GLY A 84 21.41 20.54 42.79
C GLY A 84 22.50 21.59 42.74
#